data_AF-I4G095-F1
#
_entry.id   AF-I4G095-F1
#
_cell.length_a   1.000
_cell.length_b   1.000
_cell.length_c   1.000
_cell.angle_alpha   90.00
_cell.angle_beta   90.00
_cell.angle_gamma   90.00
#
_symmetry.space_group_name_H-M   'P 1'
#
loop_
_entity.id
_entity.type
_entity.pdbx_description
1 polymer ?
#
loop_
_entity_poly.entity_id
_entity_poly.type
_entity_poly.pdbx_seq_one_letter_code
_entity_poly.pdbx_strand_id
1 'polypeptide(L)'
;MTFAPTMTYAYINRAAERIFLGDIQGAISDYNQAIKIDPNDATAYSGRGQARQNLGDFPSAIADWQKAAELYRQQGNLEASQDELKRIQSLQQRLRRKP
;
A
#
# COMPACT_ATOMS: atom_id res chain seq x y z
N MET A 1 4.78 8.83 -25.97
CA MET A 1 3.94 7.72 -25.47
C MET A 1 4.26 7.50 -24.00
N THR A 2 3.45 8.02 -23.08
CA THR A 2 3.56 7.79 -21.62
C THR A 2 2.15 7.70 -21.03
N PHE A 3 1.37 6.72 -21.50
CA PHE A 3 -0.01 6.49 -21.03
C PHE A 3 -0.08 5.60 -19.77
N ALA A 4 0.97 4.83 -19.47
CA ALA A 4 1.00 3.94 -18.31
C ALA A 4 1.06 4.68 -16.95
N PRO A 5 1.93 5.70 -16.75
CA PRO A 5 2.04 6.37 -15.45
C PRO A 5 0.74 7.10 -15.08
N THR A 6 0.08 7.72 -16.05
CA THR A 6 -1.18 8.45 -15.82
C THR A 6 -2.32 7.54 -15.37
N MET A 7 -2.37 6.31 -15.89
CA MET A 7 -3.38 5.33 -15.48
C MET A 7 -3.10 4.78 -14.07
N THR A 8 -1.84 4.49 -13.73
CA THR A 8 -1.45 4.08 -12.37
C THR A 8 -1.89 5.11 -11.34
N TYR A 9 -1.58 6.40 -11.56
CA TYR A 9 -1.98 7.48 -10.65
C TYR A 9 -3.51 7.63 -10.54
N ALA A 10 -4.25 7.46 -11.64
CA ALA A 10 -5.71 7.53 -11.60
C ALA A 10 -6.33 6.45 -10.69
N TYR A 11 -5.82 5.20 -10.76
CA TYR A 11 -6.27 4.15 -9.86
C TYR A 11 -5.87 4.41 -8.40
N ILE A 12 -4.65 4.89 -8.14
CA ILE A 12 -4.19 5.24 -6.78
C ILE A 12 -5.08 6.32 -6.15
N ASN A 13 -5.36 7.40 -6.90
CA ASN A 13 -6.17 8.51 -6.40
C ASN A 13 -7.60 8.07 -6.11
N ARG A 14 -8.21 7.30 -7.03
CA ARG A 14 -9.55 6.76 -6.81
C ARG A 14 -9.60 5.79 -5.64
N ALA A 15 -8.55 4.99 -5.42
CA ALA A 15 -8.46 4.12 -4.27
C ALA A 15 -8.45 4.92 -2.95
N ALA A 16 -7.71 6.02 -2.90
CA ALA A 16 -7.68 6.91 -1.73
C ALA A 16 -9.05 7.54 -1.45
N GLU A 17 -9.76 8.00 -2.49
CA GLU A 17 -11.13 8.51 -2.35
C GLU A 17 -12.09 7.42 -1.86
N ARG A 18 -11.98 6.19 -2.37
CA ARG A 18 -12.78 5.06 -1.89
C ARG A 18 -12.51 4.72 -0.43
N ILE A 19 -11.26 4.82 0.03
CA ILE A 19 -10.94 4.69 1.47
C ILE A 19 -11.69 5.74 2.28
N PHE A 20 -11.67 7.00 1.84
CA PHE A 20 -12.37 8.10 2.51
C PHE A 20 -13.89 7.87 2.57
N LEU A 21 -14.47 7.29 1.51
CA LEU A 21 -15.88 6.93 1.42
C LEU A 21 -16.23 5.61 2.15
N GLY A 22 -15.26 4.93 2.75
CA GLY A 22 -15.45 3.65 3.43
C GLY A 22 -15.55 2.42 2.52
N ASP A 23 -15.42 2.59 1.20
CA ASP A 23 -15.35 1.49 0.22
C ASP A 23 -13.94 0.90 0.18
N ILE A 24 -13.54 0.23 1.27
CA ILE A 24 -12.19 -0.31 1.40
C ILE A 24 -11.93 -1.44 0.39
N GLN A 25 -12.95 -2.24 0.08
CA GLN A 25 -12.81 -3.35 -0.87
C GLN A 25 -12.63 -2.82 -2.31
N GLY A 26 -13.36 -1.77 -2.69
CA GLY A 26 -13.16 -1.08 -3.95
C GLY A 26 -11.80 -0.39 -4.04
N ALA A 27 -11.27 0.15 -2.94
CA ALA A 27 -9.91 0.69 -2.90
C ALA A 27 -8.85 -0.39 -3.16
N ILE A 28 -8.99 -1.58 -2.56
CA ILE A 28 -8.09 -2.72 -2.83
C ILE A 28 -8.14 -3.11 -4.30
N SER A 29 -9.33 -3.14 -4.91
CA SER A 29 -9.46 -3.44 -6.34
C SER A 29 -8.72 -2.44 -7.22
N ASP A 30 -8.75 -1.16 -6.87
CA ASP A 30 -8.04 -0.11 -7.62
C ASP A 30 -6.53 -0.22 -7.43
N TYR A 31 -6.03 -0.43 -6.21
CA TYR A 31 -4.61 -0.68 -6.01
C TYR A 31 -4.13 -1.93 -6.75
N ASN A 32 -4.96 -2.98 -6.87
CA ASN A 32 -4.62 -4.15 -7.69
C ASN A 32 -4.46 -3.79 -9.16
N GLN A 33 -5.29 -2.90 -9.71
CA GLN A 33 -5.13 -2.42 -11.09
C GLN A 33 -3.87 -1.57 -11.24
N ALA A 34 -3.59 -0.67 -10.29
CA ALA A 34 -2.37 0.13 -10.28
C ALA A 34 -1.11 -0.76 -10.30
N ILE A 35 -1.07 -1.79 -9.44
CA ILE A 35 0.03 -2.76 -9.36
C ILE A 35 0.15 -3.60 -10.64
N LYS A 36 -0.97 -3.93 -11.30
CA LYS A 36 -0.95 -4.66 -12.57
C LYS A 36 -0.34 -3.82 -13.70
N ILE A 37 -0.58 -2.51 -13.68
CA ILE A 37 -0.06 -1.56 -14.68
C ILE A 37 1.42 -1.26 -14.40
N ASP A 38 1.76 -0.98 -13.14
CA ASP A 38 3.12 -0.76 -12.68
C ASP A 38 3.44 -1.61 -11.43
N PRO A 39 4.06 -2.79 -11.63
CA PRO A 39 4.46 -3.67 -10.52
C PRO A 39 5.54 -3.08 -9.61
N ASN A 40 6.17 -1.96 -10.00
CA ASN A 40 7.21 -1.28 -9.24
C ASN A 40 6.70 -0.01 -8.53
N ASP A 41 5.39 0.29 -8.61
CA ASP A 41 4.82 1.43 -7.90
C ASP A 41 4.69 1.13 -6.40
N ALA A 42 5.66 1.64 -5.63
CA ALA A 42 5.72 1.48 -4.18
C ALA A 42 4.49 2.08 -3.46
N THR A 43 3.91 3.15 -4.00
CA THR A 43 2.75 3.84 -3.42
C THR A 43 1.50 2.98 -3.53
N ALA A 44 1.33 2.25 -4.64
CA ALA A 44 0.21 1.34 -4.81
C ALA A 44 0.24 0.19 -3.80
N TYR A 45 1.42 -0.38 -3.51
CA TYR A 45 1.56 -1.38 -2.43
C TYR A 45 1.32 -0.77 -1.05
N SER A 46 1.88 0.42 -0.77
CA SER A 46 1.67 1.10 0.52
C SER A 46 0.18 1.34 0.82
N GLY A 47 -0.53 1.89 -0.17
CA GLY A 47 -1.97 2.15 -0.08
C GLY A 47 -2.80 0.87 0.07
N ARG A 48 -2.48 -0.20 -0.67
CA ARG A 48 -3.16 -1.50 -0.52
C ARG A 48 -2.94 -2.10 0.87
N GLY A 49 -1.73 -1.95 1.42
CA GLY A 49 -1.41 -2.38 2.78
C GLY A 49 -2.26 -1.64 3.83
N GLN A 50 -2.45 -0.33 3.66
CA GLN A 50 -3.36 0.45 4.52
C GLN A 50 -4.81 -0.02 4.40
N ALA A 51 -5.32 -0.23 3.18
CA ALA A 51 -6.66 -0.73 2.97
C ALA A 51 -6.87 -2.12 3.62
N ARG A 52 -5.90 -3.03 3.48
CA ARG A 52 -5.94 -4.36 4.14
C ARG A 52 -5.89 -4.27 5.66
N GLN A 53 -5.10 -3.33 6.21
CA GLN A 53 -5.12 -3.06 7.65
C GLN A 53 -6.51 -2.60 8.12
N ASN A 54 -7.19 -1.74 7.36
CA ASN A 54 -8.53 -1.26 7.69
C ASN A 54 -9.56 -2.40 7.71
N LEU A 55 -9.38 -3.45 6.89
CA LEU A 55 -10.18 -4.67 6.93
C LEU A 55 -9.76 -5.69 8.00
N GLY A 56 -8.68 -5.43 8.75
CA GLY A 56 -8.13 -6.36 9.73
C GLY A 56 -7.28 -7.49 9.14
N ASP A 57 -7.03 -7.48 7.82
CA ASP A 57 -6.12 -8.41 7.15
C ASP A 57 -4.66 -7.98 7.37
N PHE A 58 -4.21 -8.13 8.61
CA PHE A 58 -2.88 -7.72 9.03
C PHE A 58 -1.74 -8.48 8.34
N PRO A 59 -1.82 -9.81 8.10
CA PRO A 59 -0.78 -10.52 7.36
C PRO A 59 -0.57 -9.96 5.95
N SER A 60 -1.65 -9.75 5.19
CA SER A 60 -1.54 -9.19 3.84
C SER A 60 -1.11 -7.73 3.84
N ALA A 61 -1.51 -6.95 4.85
CA ALA A 61 -1.04 -5.58 5.02
C ALA A 61 0.48 -5.50 5.22
N ILE A 62 1.03 -6.37 6.08
CA ILE A 62 2.47 -6.46 6.33
C ILE A 62 3.21 -6.85 5.05
N ALA A 63 2.72 -7.83 4.30
CA ALA A 63 3.34 -8.25 3.04
C ALA A 63 3.41 -7.10 2.02
N ASP A 64 2.34 -6.31 1.90
CA ASP A 64 2.31 -5.15 1.03
C ASP A 64 3.29 -4.05 1.46
N TRP A 65 3.34 -3.72 2.75
CA TRP A 65 4.29 -2.72 3.24
C TRP A 65 5.75 -3.17 3.14
N GLN A 66 6.02 -4.48 3.28
CA GLN A 66 7.36 -5.02 3.02
C GLN A 66 7.76 -4.81 1.57
N LYS A 67 6.82 -5.06 0.63
CA LYS A 67 7.08 -4.83 -0.79
C LYS A 67 7.27 -3.35 -1.10
N ALA A 68 6.43 -2.48 -0.53
CA ALA A 68 6.57 -1.03 -0.66
C ALA A 68 7.94 -0.54 -0.13
N ALA A 69 8.37 -1.02 1.04
CA ALA A 69 9.65 -0.68 1.62
C ALA A 69 10.84 -1.09 0.74
N GLU A 70 10.77 -2.27 0.13
CA GLU A 70 11.78 -2.74 -0.83
C GLU A 70 11.86 -1.83 -2.05
N LEU A 71 10.71 -1.52 -2.66
CA LEU A 71 10.63 -0.68 -3.86
C LEU A 71 11.09 0.76 -3.58
N TYR A 72 10.65 1.38 -2.49
CA TYR A 72 11.10 2.71 -2.09
C TYR A 72 12.63 2.75 -1.89
N ARG A 73 13.21 1.72 -1.26
CA ARG A 73 14.67 1.61 -1.11
C ARG A 73 15.37 1.50 -2.45
N GLN A 74 14.85 0.69 -3.39
CA GLN A 74 15.40 0.55 -4.74
C GLN A 74 15.32 1.87 -5.53
N GLN A 75 14.29 2.68 -5.27
CA GLN A 75 14.11 4.01 -5.85
C GLN A 75 14.95 5.11 -5.18
N GLY A 76 15.74 4.76 -4.15
CA GLY A 76 16.53 5.72 -3.36
C GLY A 76 15.73 6.50 -2.31
N ASN A 77 14.43 6.25 -2.18
CA ASN A 77 13.58 6.83 -1.15
C ASN A 77 13.71 6.05 0.17
N LEU A 78 14.83 6.26 0.85
CA LEU A 78 15.14 5.57 2.11
C LEU A 78 14.20 5.96 3.25
N GLU A 79 13.71 7.20 3.26
CA GLU A 79 12.78 7.70 4.27
C GLU A 79 11.45 6.95 4.21
N ALA A 80 10.81 6.92 3.03
CA ALA A 80 9.55 6.18 2.86
C ALA A 80 9.72 4.69 3.13
N SER A 81 10.87 4.11 2.76
CA SER A 81 11.19 2.72 3.10
C SER A 81 11.22 2.48 4.62
N GLN A 82 11.89 3.35 5.37
CA GLN A 82 11.94 3.27 6.83
C GLN A 82 10.56 3.45 7.47
N ASP A 83 9.72 4.32 6.92
CA ASP A 83 8.38 4.57 7.45
C ASP A 83 7.46 3.35 7.29
N GLU A 84 7.52 2.65 6.17
CA GLU A 84 6.80 1.39 6.00
C GLU A 84 7.30 0.31 6.98
N LEU A 85 8.62 0.23 7.22
CA LEU A 85 9.19 -0.70 8.21
C LEU A 85 8.74 -0.38 9.64
N LYS A 86 8.71 0.91 10.02
CA LYS A 86 8.17 1.35 11.32
C LYS A 86 6.70 1.00 11.45
N ARG A 87 5.91 1.15 10.38
CA ARG A 87 4.49 0.79 10.34
C ARG A 87 4.28 -0.71 10.60
N ILE A 88 5.07 -1.57 9.95
CA ILE A 88 5.07 -3.02 10.19
C ILE A 88 5.40 -3.34 11.66
N GLN A 89 6.50 -2.78 12.18
CA GLN A 89 6.92 -3.02 13.56
C GLN A 89 5.84 -2.59 14.57
N SER A 90 5.23 -1.42 14.36
CA SER A 90 4.17 -0.89 15.21
C SER A 90 2.94 -1.81 15.20
N LEU A 91 2.53 -2.31 14.03
CA LEU A 91 1.43 -3.25 13.91
C LEU A 91 1.74 -4.58 14.61
N GLN A 92 2.93 -5.14 14.39
CA GLN A 92 3.34 -6.40 15.03
C GLN A 92 3.39 -6.30 16.55
N GLN A 93 3.91 -5.18 17.10
CA GLN A 93 3.89 -4.93 18.54
C GLN A 93 2.46 -4.87 19.07
N ARG A 94 1.55 -4.16 18.36
CA ARG A 94 0.14 -4.08 18.74
C ARG A 94 -0.53 -5.45 18.75
N LEU A 95 -0.25 -6.29 17.77
CA LEU A 95 -0.81 -7.64 17.68
C LEU A 95 -0.29 -8.57 18.78
N ARG A 96 1.00 -8.46 19.15
CA ARG A 96 1.58 -9.23 20.26
C ARG A 96 1.03 -8.83 21.64
N ARG A 97 0.54 -7.60 21.77
CA ARG A 97 0.00 -7.05 23.03
C ARG A 97 -1.51 -7.33 23.19
N LYS A 98 -2.19 -7.90 22.20
CA LYS A 98 -3.59 -8.30 22.36
C LYS A 98 -3.64 -9.56 23.25
N PRO A 99 -4.38 -9.54 24.38
CA PRO A 99 -4.54 -10.70 25.25
C PRO A 99 -5.33 -11.83 24.56
#